data_AF-A0A918P506-F1
#
_entry.id   AF-A0A918P506-F1
#
_cell.length_a   1.000
_cell.length_b   1.000
_cell.length_c   1.000
_cell.angle_alpha   90.00
_cell.angle_beta   90.00
_cell.angle_gamma   90.00
#
_symmetry.space_group_name_H-M   'P 1'
#
loop_
_entity.id
_entity.type
_entity.pdbx_description
1 polymer ?
#
loop_
_entity_poly.entity_id
_entity_poly.type
_entity_poly.pdbx_seq_one_letter_code
_entity_poly.pdbx_strand_id
1 'polypeptide(L)'
;MALDQSALLELLEALKAADADDVVRQALQAVLQALIEAEATAAIGAAPHQRTSERTAWRNGHRDRLLTTAAGDLELKIPKLRAGSFFPSLLERRRRIDQALFAVVMEAYLHGVSTRAVDDLVRALGADTGI
;
A
#
# COMPACT_ATOMS: atom_id res chain seq x y z
N MET A 1 -10.26 4.25 -12.85
CA MET A 1 -10.80 3.01 -13.47
C MET A 1 -10.95 2.01 -12.36
N ALA A 2 -12.11 1.37 -12.25
CA ALA A 2 -12.20 0.10 -11.54
C ALA A 2 -11.21 -0.88 -12.19
N LEU A 3 -10.68 -1.83 -11.42
CA LEU A 3 -9.92 -2.94 -11.99
C LEU A 3 -10.75 -3.53 -13.13
N ASP A 4 -10.16 -3.59 -14.32
CA ASP A 4 -10.79 -4.21 -15.48
C ASP A 4 -10.97 -5.71 -15.22
N GLN A 5 -11.94 -6.33 -15.92
CA GLN A 5 -12.27 -7.74 -15.71
C GLN A 5 -11.06 -8.66 -15.92
N SER A 6 -10.18 -8.35 -16.88
CA SER A 6 -8.91 -9.06 -17.09
C SER A 6 -8.02 -8.99 -15.86
N ALA A 7 -7.74 -7.79 -15.35
CA ALA A 7 -6.90 -7.63 -14.15
C ALA A 7 -7.49 -8.32 -12.92
N LEU A 8 -8.83 -8.36 -12.78
CA LEU A 8 -9.47 -9.10 -11.69
C LEU A 8 -9.29 -10.61 -11.81
N LEU A 9 -9.35 -11.15 -13.03
CA LEU A 9 -9.10 -12.58 -13.27
C LEU A 9 -7.63 -12.94 -13.05
N GLU A 10 -6.70 -12.08 -13.47
CA GLU A 10 -5.27 -12.26 -13.20
C GLU A 10 -4.98 -12.25 -11.69
N LEU A 11 -5.59 -11.30 -10.95
CA LEU A 11 -5.47 -11.25 -9.49
C LEU A 11 -6.07 -12.51 -8.85
N LEU A 12 -7.23 -12.98 -9.33
CA LEU A 12 -7.87 -14.18 -8.81
C LEU A 12 -6.98 -15.42 -9.00
N GLU A 13 -6.35 -15.58 -10.16
CA GLU A 13 -5.42 -16.68 -10.40
C GLU A 13 -4.15 -16.56 -9.53
N ALA A 14 -3.62 -15.35 -9.35
CA ALA A 14 -2.49 -15.11 -8.44
C ALA A 14 -2.84 -15.49 -6.99
N LEU A 15 -4.03 -15.09 -6.52
CA LEU A 15 -4.49 -15.40 -5.16
C LEU A 15 -4.80 -16.89 -4.96
N LYS A 16 -5.29 -17.61 -5.98
CA LYS A 16 -5.47 -19.07 -5.89
C LYS A 16 -4.15 -19.83 -5.75
N ALA A 17 -3.08 -19.30 -6.33
CA ALA A 17 -1.76 -19.89 -6.30
C ALA A 17 -0.96 -19.52 -5.03
N ALA A 18 -1.41 -18.52 -4.27
CA ALA A 18 -0.76 -18.05 -3.06
C ALA A 18 -1.11 -18.94 -1.84
N ASP A 19 -0.16 -19.04 -0.91
CA ASP A 19 -0.41 -19.64 0.40
C ASP A 19 -1.45 -18.81 1.17
N ALA A 20 -2.21 -19.45 2.06
CA ALA A 20 -3.33 -18.82 2.76
C ALA A 20 -2.97 -17.51 3.48
N ASP A 21 -1.79 -17.47 4.11
CA ASP A 21 -1.28 -16.29 4.82
C ASP A 21 -0.87 -15.16 3.86
N ASP A 22 -0.53 -15.50 2.62
CA ASP A 22 -0.02 -14.59 1.59
C ASP A 22 -1.13 -13.99 0.72
N VAL A 23 -2.28 -14.68 0.64
CA VAL A 23 -3.48 -14.21 -0.06
C VAL A 23 -3.90 -12.82 0.43
N VAL A 24 -3.95 -12.63 1.75
CA VAL A 24 -4.40 -11.35 2.35
C VAL A 24 -3.43 -10.24 2.02
N ARG A 25 -2.12 -10.51 2.14
CA ARG A 25 -1.04 -9.56 1.82
C ARG A 25 -1.11 -9.10 0.36
N GLN A 26 -1.19 -10.05 -0.57
CA GLN A 26 -1.25 -9.78 -2.00
C GLN A 26 -2.53 -9.04 -2.41
N ALA A 27 -3.68 -9.45 -1.87
CA ALA A 27 -4.95 -8.78 -2.13
C ALA A 27 -4.93 -7.33 -1.63
N LEU A 28 -4.42 -7.11 -0.41
CA LEU A 28 -4.31 -5.77 0.18
C LEU A 28 -3.35 -4.89 -0.61
N GLN A 29 -2.19 -5.42 -1.02
CA GLN A 29 -1.24 -4.70 -1.87
C GLN A 29 -1.86 -4.28 -3.20
N ALA A 30 -2.58 -5.19 -3.87
CA ALA A 30 -3.24 -4.91 -5.14
C ALA A 30 -4.32 -3.83 -5.00
N VAL A 31 -5.15 -3.91 -3.95
CA VAL A 31 -6.20 -2.92 -3.67
C VAL A 31 -5.61 -1.55 -3.36
N LEU A 32 -4.62 -1.48 -2.47
CA LEU A 32 -3.96 -0.21 -2.14
C LEU A 32 -3.27 0.40 -3.36
N GLN A 33 -2.58 -0.40 -4.18
CA GLN A 33 -1.95 0.08 -5.40
C GLN A 33 -2.98 0.64 -6.39
N ALA A 34 -4.12 -0.03 -6.57
CA ALA A 34 -5.20 0.44 -7.42
C ALA A 34 -5.80 1.76 -6.93
N LEU A 35 -6.01 1.90 -5.62
CA LEU A 35 -6.51 3.14 -5.01
C LEU A 35 -5.53 4.30 -5.17
N ILE A 36 -4.23 4.06 -4.99
CA ILE A 36 -3.16 5.04 -5.22
C ILE A 36 -3.19 5.56 -6.66
N GLU A 37 -3.31 4.67 -7.64
CA GLU A 37 -3.38 5.05 -9.06
C GLU A 37 -4.68 5.77 -9.42
N ALA A 38 -5.79 5.39 -8.79
CA ALA A 38 -7.07 6.05 -8.97
C ALA A 38 -7.02 7.49 -8.44
N GLU A 39 -6.48 7.70 -7.24
CA GLU A 39 -6.31 9.02 -6.64
C GLU A 39 -5.35 9.89 -7.47
N ALA A 40 -4.24 9.32 -7.96
CA ALA A 40 -3.32 10.02 -8.86
C ALA A 40 -4.00 10.43 -10.17
N THR A 41 -4.86 9.56 -10.71
CA THR A 41 -5.66 9.87 -11.92
C THR A 41 -6.61 11.02 -11.67
N ALA A 42 -7.32 11.01 -10.54
CA ALA A 42 -8.24 12.07 -10.15
C ALA A 42 -7.51 13.41 -9.95
N ALA A 43 -6.34 13.40 -9.31
CA ALA A 43 -5.52 14.59 -9.11
C ALA A 43 -5.00 15.20 -10.43
N ILE A 44 -4.63 14.36 -11.41
CA ILE A 44 -4.15 14.80 -12.72
C ILE A 44 -5.30 15.23 -13.65
N GLY A 45 -6.51 14.70 -13.42
CA GLY A 45 -7.64 14.82 -14.35
C GLY A 45 -7.50 13.96 -15.61
N ALA A 46 -6.56 13.01 -15.64
CA ALA A 46 -6.31 12.17 -16.81
C ALA A 46 -5.71 10.80 -16.45
N ALA A 47 -6.25 9.75 -17.08
CA ALA A 47 -5.67 8.42 -17.03
C ALA A 47 -4.33 8.36 -17.80
N PRO A 48 -3.50 7.33 -17.56
CA PRO A 48 -2.29 7.09 -18.35
C PRO A 48 -2.60 7.10 -19.84
N HIS A 49 -1.79 7.83 -20.62
CA HIS A 49 -1.91 7.94 -22.09
C HIS A 49 -3.23 8.51 -22.65
N GLN A 50 -4.20 8.86 -21.81
CA GLN A 50 -5.48 9.44 -22.25
C GLN A 50 -5.27 10.81 -22.89
N ARG A 51 -5.95 11.11 -23.99
CA ARG A 51 -5.96 12.47 -24.56
C ARG A 51 -7.11 13.25 -23.95
N THR A 52 -6.81 14.30 -23.18
CA THR A 52 -7.80 15.20 -22.59
C THR A 52 -7.21 16.60 -22.46
N SER A 53 -8.05 17.62 -22.59
CA SER A 53 -7.72 19.02 -22.34
C SER A 53 -7.70 19.37 -20.85
N GLU A 54 -8.30 18.55 -19.98
CA GLU A 54 -8.40 18.79 -18.53
C GLU A 54 -7.13 18.40 -17.76
N ARG A 55 -6.12 17.86 -18.44
CA ARG A 55 -4.89 17.38 -17.80
C ARG A 55 -4.12 18.54 -17.16
N THR A 56 -3.82 18.40 -15.87
CA THR A 56 -3.02 19.38 -15.11
C THR A 56 -1.54 19.02 -15.02
N ALA A 57 -1.19 17.73 -15.01
CA ALA A 57 0.18 17.24 -14.84
C ALA A 57 0.45 15.93 -15.60
N TRP A 58 1.72 15.50 -15.59
CA TRP A 58 2.16 14.25 -16.22
C TRP A 58 2.86 13.35 -15.20
N ARG A 59 2.66 12.03 -15.32
CA ARG A 59 3.37 11.02 -14.52
C ARG A 59 4.83 10.90 -14.96
N ASN A 60 5.74 10.62 -14.02
CA ASN A 60 7.17 10.49 -14.24
C ASN A 60 7.76 9.28 -13.49
N GLY A 61 7.18 8.11 -13.74
CA GLY A 61 7.50 6.88 -13.02
C GLY A 61 7.00 6.90 -11.58
N HIS A 62 7.62 6.04 -10.75
CA HIS A 62 7.17 5.77 -9.39
C HIS A 62 8.33 5.88 -8.39
N ARG A 63 8.00 6.05 -7.11
CA ARG A 63 8.90 5.78 -5.98
C ARG A 63 8.40 4.54 -5.27
N ASP A 64 9.31 3.65 -4.93
CA ASP A 64 9.00 2.49 -4.10
C ASP A 64 8.82 2.94 -2.65
N ARG A 65 7.88 2.28 -1.99
CA ARG A 65 7.60 2.48 -0.57
C ARG A 65 7.18 1.17 0.05
N LEU A 66 7.88 0.81 1.11
CA LEU A 66 7.46 -0.26 1.99
C LEU A 66 6.44 0.25 3.01
N LEU A 67 5.34 -0.47 3.17
CA LEU A 67 4.34 -0.26 4.21
C LEU A 67 4.16 -1.56 4.99
N THR A 68 4.54 -1.53 6.26
CA THR A 68 4.36 -2.65 7.19
C THR A 68 2.94 -2.61 7.76
N THR A 69 2.19 -3.70 7.53
CA THR A 69 0.81 -3.87 7.99
C THR A 69 0.69 -5.11 8.88
N ALA A 70 -0.48 -5.32 9.48
CA ALA A 70 -0.76 -6.56 10.21
C ALA A 70 -0.79 -7.82 9.32
N ALA A 71 -0.90 -7.64 7.99
CA ALA A 71 -0.81 -8.72 7.00
C ALA A 71 0.61 -8.87 6.43
N GLY A 72 1.60 -8.18 7.01
CA GLY A 72 2.99 -8.17 6.58
C GLY A 72 3.40 -6.94 5.79
N ASP A 73 4.62 -6.99 5.25
CA ASP A 73 5.23 -5.92 4.47
C ASP A 73 4.64 -5.84 3.05
N LEU A 74 4.15 -4.65 2.68
CA LEU A 74 3.57 -4.34 1.37
C LEU A 74 4.51 -3.45 0.56
N GLU A 75 4.78 -3.85 -0.67
CA GLU A 75 5.55 -3.07 -1.63
C GLU A 75 4.62 -2.19 -2.49
N LEU A 76 4.58 -0.90 -2.17
CA LEU A 76 3.73 0.07 -2.86
C LEU A 76 4.56 0.98 -3.77
N LYS A 77 4.00 1.32 -4.92
CA LYS A 77 4.60 2.22 -5.90
C LYS A 77 3.81 3.52 -5.94
N ILE A 78 4.39 4.60 -5.42
CA ILE A 78 3.73 5.91 -5.43
C ILE A 78 4.10 6.66 -6.72
N PRO A 79 3.12 7.09 -7.54
CA PRO A 79 3.36 7.88 -8.74
C PRO A 79 4.10 9.19 -8.44
N LYS A 80 5.08 9.52 -9.30
CA LYS A 80 5.74 10.83 -9.32
C LYS A 80 5.07 11.70 -10.37
N LEU A 81 4.81 12.97 -10.05
CA LEU A 81 4.32 13.96 -11.01
C LEU A 81 5.49 14.82 -11.52
N ARG A 82 5.43 15.23 -12.79
CA ARG A 82 6.40 16.17 -13.39
C ARG A 82 6.25 17.59 -12.83
N ALA A 83 5.04 17.95 -12.42
CA ALA A 83 4.71 19.24 -11.82
C ALA A 83 3.81 19.01 -10.60
N GLY A 84 4.04 19.78 -9.54
CA GLY A 84 3.35 19.61 -8.26
C GLY A 84 3.87 18.44 -7.43
N SER A 85 3.16 18.13 -6.34
CA SER A 85 3.49 17.01 -5.46
C SER A 85 2.27 16.12 -5.25
N PHE A 86 2.46 14.80 -5.35
CA PHE A 86 1.43 13.82 -5.06
C PHE A 86 1.85 12.94 -3.89
N PHE A 87 0.89 12.69 -3.00
CA PHE A 87 1.01 11.74 -1.92
C PHE A 87 -0.37 11.15 -1.64
N PRO A 88 -0.52 9.82 -1.64
CA PRO A 88 -1.83 9.19 -1.42
C PRO A 88 -2.41 9.57 -0.06
N SER A 89 -3.70 9.86 0.00
CA SER A 89 -4.38 10.26 1.25
C SER A 89 -4.53 9.13 2.25
N LEU A 90 -4.59 7.88 1.78
CA LEU A 90 -4.66 6.68 2.63
C LEU A 90 -3.36 6.38 3.37
N LEU A 91 -2.25 7.06 3.05
CA LEU A 91 -0.97 6.86 3.70
C LEU A 91 -0.59 8.10 4.50
N GLU A 92 0.17 7.90 5.57
CA GLU A 92 0.77 9.01 6.33
C GLU A 92 2.17 9.34 5.82
N ARG A 93 2.56 10.62 5.84
CA ARG A 93 3.92 11.02 5.46
C ARG A 93 4.92 10.55 6.52
N ARG A 94 6.04 9.95 6.06
CA ARG A 94 7.18 9.50 6.88
C ARG A 94 6.92 8.32 7.82
N ARG A 95 5.68 7.84 7.95
CA ARG A 95 5.36 6.61 8.69
C ARG A 95 5.44 5.40 7.78
N ARG A 96 6.15 4.35 8.19
CA ARG A 96 6.26 3.08 7.44
C ARG A 96 5.29 2.00 7.92
N ILE A 97 4.61 2.26 9.04
CA ILE A 97 3.71 1.34 9.71
C ILE A 97 2.27 1.81 9.49
N ASP A 98 1.36 0.87 9.26
CA ASP A 98 -0.07 1.14 9.33
C ASP A 98 -0.49 1.61 10.74
N GLN A 99 -1.50 2.46 10.80
CA GLN A 99 -2.06 3.03 12.01
C GLN A 99 -2.61 1.94 12.95
N ALA A 100 -3.20 0.88 12.41
CA ALA A 100 -3.70 -0.24 13.21
C ALA A 100 -2.56 -0.95 13.95
N LEU A 101 -1.48 -1.30 13.24
CA LEU A 101 -0.30 -1.94 13.84
C LEU A 101 0.38 -1.02 14.86
N PHE A 102 0.46 0.29 14.55
CA PHE A 102 0.98 1.26 15.50
C PHE A 102 0.16 1.32 16.80
N ALA A 103 -1.17 1.27 16.72
CA ALA A 103 -2.04 1.25 17.89
C ALA A 103 -1.82 -0.01 18.75
N VAL A 104 -1.63 -1.17 18.13
CA VAL A 104 -1.32 -2.43 18.84
C VAL A 104 0.00 -2.30 19.62
N VAL A 105 1.03 -1.71 19.01
CA VAL A 105 2.32 -1.49 19.69
C VAL A 105 2.17 -0.55 20.89
N MET A 106 1.38 0.53 20.73
CA MET A 106 1.10 1.47 21.83
C MET A 106 0.35 0.79 22.98
N GLU A 107 -0.63 -0.05 22.67
CA GLU A 107 -1.41 -0.80 23.67
C GLU A 107 -0.55 -1.82 24.40
N ALA A 108 0.33 -2.53 23.67
CA ALA A 108 1.28 -3.48 24.26
C ALA A 108 2.24 -2.80 25.24
N TYR A 109 2.69 -1.58 24.92
CA TYR A 109 3.51 -0.77 25.82
C TYR A 109 2.73 -0.40 27.10
N LEU A 110 1.48 0.03 26.97
CA LEU A 110 0.62 0.37 28.11
C LEU A 110 0.39 -0.81 29.05
N HIS A 111 0.24 -2.02 28.49
CA HIS A 111 0.08 -3.25 29.25
C HIS A 111 1.39 -3.82 29.82
N GLY A 112 2.54 -3.18 29.57
CA GLY A 112 3.83 -3.63 30.08
C GLY A 112 4.37 -4.88 29.39
N VAL A 113 3.95 -5.15 28.15
CA VAL A 113 4.52 -6.22 27.33
C VAL A 113 5.98 -5.85 27.02
N SER A 114 6.89 -6.81 27.19
CA SER A 114 8.30 -6.56 26.89
C SER A 114 8.50 -6.24 25.40
N THR A 115 9.41 -5.31 25.08
CA THR A 115 9.69 -4.91 23.69
C THR A 115 10.09 -6.09 22.81
N ARG A 116 10.83 -7.07 23.35
CA ARG A 116 11.18 -8.31 22.64
C ARG A 116 9.96 -9.16 22.27
N ALA A 117 8.98 -9.27 23.17
CA ALA A 117 7.75 -10.00 22.89
C ALA A 117 6.88 -9.26 21.85
N VAL A 118 6.92 -7.92 21.82
CA VAL A 118 6.31 -7.13 20.75
C VAL A 118 7.02 -7.37 19.42
N ASP A 119 8.36 -7.37 19.40
CA ASP A 119 9.15 -7.66 18.20
C ASP A 119 8.86 -9.08 17.66
N ASP A 120 8.74 -10.08 18.53
CA ASP A 120 8.40 -11.45 18.16
C ASP A 120 6.99 -11.53 17.55
N LEU A 121 6.02 -10.81 18.12
CA LEU A 121 4.65 -10.73 17.59
C LEU A 121 4.62 -10.05 16.23
N VAL A 122 5.32 -8.92 16.08
CA VAL A 122 5.36 -8.15 14.83
C VAL A 122 6.04 -8.96 13.73
N ARG A 123 7.11 -9.70 14.06
CA ARG A 123 7.75 -10.64 13.13
C ARG A 123 6.84 -11.80 12.74
N ALA A 124 6.07 -12.35 13.68
CA ALA A 124 5.10 -13.40 13.41
C ALA A 124 3.98 -12.95 12.45
N LEU A 125 3.69 -11.64 12.41
CA LEU A 125 2.75 -11.03 11.46
C LEU A 125 3.37 -10.72 10.08
N GLY A 126 4.64 -11.09 9.84
CA GLY A 126 5.30 -10.93 8.54
C GLY A 126 5.96 -9.56 8.32
N ALA A 127 6.25 -8.82 9.39
CA ALA A 127 7.07 -7.61 9.33
C ALA A 127 8.56 -7.97 9.48
N ASP A 128 9.21 -8.28 8.35
CA ASP A 128 10.61 -8.70 8.33
C ASP A 128 11.59 -7.53 8.39
N THR A 129 11.15 -6.35 7.97
CA THR A 129 12.02 -5.16 7.85
C THR A 129 12.14 -4.32 9.13
N GLY A 130 11.42 -4.71 10.19
CA GLY A 130 11.33 -3.97 11.44
C GLY A 130 10.39 -2.76 11.35
N ILE A 131 9.85 -2.38 12.52
CA ILE A 131 8.95 -1.23 12.71
C ILE A 131 9.70 0.02 13.15
#